data_AF-A0AA37T447-F1
#
_entry.id   AF-A0AA37T447-F1
#
_cell.length_a   1.000
_cell.length_b   1.000
_cell.length_c   1.000
_cell.angle_alpha   90.00
_cell.angle_beta   90.00
_cell.angle_gamma   90.00
#
_symmetry.space_group_name_H-M   'P 1'
#
loop_
_entity.id
_entity.type
_entity.pdbx_description
1 polymer ?
#
loop_
_entity_poly.entity_id
_entity_poly.type
_entity_poly.pdbx_seq_one_letter_code
_entity_poly.pdbx_strand_id
1 'polypeptide(L)'
;MQIDLFSDNSPNYPSGSPSKSPSESPFDSLSDSCQKIELTDGELVYCPDWLSASESTDLYRVFSRLAWQQSQIRMMGQYVTIPRLNAWYGDLGANYGYSGVRLPLNTWTSELRVLREQLLSTTGCRFNSVLANWYRSGQDSVSWHSDDEPELGENPVIASVSLGETRRFQLRHKTKREIETVALDLASGSLLLMLGKTQTHWQHQIPKTKRIIGGRINLTFRNIVNNEK
;
A
#
# COMPACT_ATOMS: atom_id res chain seq x y z
N MET A 1 46.11 32.77 40.22
CA MET A 1 46.73 32.23 39.01
C MET A 1 45.63 31.47 38.27
N GLN A 2 45.38 31.90 37.05
CA GLN A 2 44.28 31.53 36.16
C GLN A 2 44.37 30.07 35.70
N ILE A 3 43.24 29.45 35.31
CA ILE A 3 43.00 28.57 34.14
C ILE A 3 41.73 27.74 34.38
N ASP A 4 40.59 28.34 34.03
CA ASP A 4 39.68 27.93 32.95
C ASP A 4 39.72 26.51 32.32
N LEU A 5 38.51 25.96 32.22
CA LEU A 5 37.85 25.29 31.06
C LEU A 5 37.48 23.80 31.16
N PHE A 6 36.16 23.63 31.23
CA PHE A 6 35.39 22.47 30.82
C PHE A 6 35.62 22.14 29.34
N SER A 7 35.77 20.87 29.01
CA SER A 7 35.68 20.36 27.64
C SER A 7 34.52 19.36 27.54
N ASP A 8 33.41 19.88 27.03
CA ASP A 8 32.24 19.14 26.55
C ASP A 8 32.56 18.59 25.15
N ASN A 9 32.52 17.26 24.98
CA ASN A 9 32.75 16.58 23.71
C ASN A 9 31.40 16.07 23.18
N SER A 10 30.66 16.95 22.51
CA SER A 10 29.51 16.59 21.69
C SER A 10 29.92 16.55 20.21
N PRO A 11 29.64 15.47 19.46
CA PRO A 11 29.99 15.38 18.04
C PRO A 11 29.08 16.28 17.18
N ASN A 12 29.73 17.13 16.37
CA ASN A 12 29.12 17.97 15.34
C ASN A 12 28.51 17.10 14.22
N TYR A 13 27.19 17.14 14.05
CA TYR A 13 26.53 16.70 12.82
C TYR A 13 26.51 17.86 11.81
N PRO A 14 26.95 17.69 10.56
CA PRO A 14 26.84 18.74 9.56
C PRO A 14 25.36 18.96 9.19
N SER A 15 24.86 20.15 9.50
CA SER A 15 23.59 20.68 9.04
C SER A 15 23.71 21.05 7.55
N GLY A 16 23.18 20.18 6.68
CA GLY A 16 23.10 20.44 5.25
C GLY A 16 21.93 19.69 4.65
N SER A 17 20.73 20.25 4.76
CA SER A 17 19.56 19.80 3.99
C SER A 17 19.71 20.28 2.54
N PRO A 18 19.76 19.41 1.53
CA PRO A 18 19.67 19.85 0.15
C PRO A 18 18.24 20.33 -0.13
N SER A 19 18.09 21.61 -0.45
CA SER A 19 16.85 22.20 -0.94
C SER A 19 16.50 21.61 -2.31
N LYS A 20 15.58 20.65 -2.36
CA LYS A 20 14.95 20.26 -3.63
C LYS A 20 13.92 21.33 -4.02
N SER A 21 13.92 21.69 -5.30
CA SER A 21 12.98 22.62 -5.92
C SER A 21 11.52 22.14 -5.78
N PRO A 22 10.51 23.03 -5.83
CA PRO A 22 9.12 22.68 -5.50
C PRO A 22 8.34 21.97 -6.62
N SER A 23 8.98 21.53 -7.71
CA SER A 23 8.29 21.08 -8.92
C SER A 23 8.56 19.64 -9.35
N GLU A 24 9.42 18.91 -8.66
CA GLU A 24 9.67 17.50 -8.96
C GLU A 24 8.82 16.64 -8.05
N SER A 25 7.92 15.85 -8.64
CA SER A 25 7.19 14.83 -7.91
C SER A 25 8.22 13.87 -7.31
N PRO A 26 8.08 13.43 -6.04
CA PRO A 26 9.01 12.45 -5.46
C PRO A 26 9.05 11.12 -6.25
N PHE A 27 8.15 10.96 -7.20
CA PHE A 27 7.99 9.80 -8.08
C PHE A 27 8.63 9.98 -9.47
N ASP A 28 9.13 11.16 -9.80
CA ASP A 28 9.81 11.41 -11.09
C ASP A 28 11.19 10.72 -11.16
N SER A 29 11.75 10.34 -10.01
CA SER A 29 13.02 9.61 -9.90
C SER A 29 12.86 8.10 -9.69
N LEU A 30 11.66 7.55 -9.94
CA LEU A 30 11.46 6.10 -9.92
C LEU A 30 12.23 5.43 -11.08
N SER A 31 12.58 4.15 -10.89
CA SER A 31 13.23 3.30 -11.91
C SER A 31 12.66 3.54 -13.32
N ASP A 32 13.50 3.50 -14.36
CA ASP A 32 13.08 3.58 -15.77
C ASP A 32 12.01 2.55 -16.16
N SER A 33 11.86 1.46 -15.38
CA SER A 33 10.82 0.45 -15.58
C SER A 33 9.43 0.86 -15.07
N CYS A 34 9.32 1.92 -14.27
CA CYS A 34 8.06 2.41 -13.73
C CYS A 34 7.32 3.29 -14.74
N GLN A 35 6.02 3.06 -14.89
CA GLN A 35 5.17 3.74 -15.85
C GLN A 35 4.15 4.60 -15.11
N LYS A 36 4.13 5.90 -15.41
CA LYS A 36 3.03 6.78 -15.01
C LYS A 36 1.82 6.48 -15.88
N ILE A 37 0.67 6.25 -15.24
CA ILE A 37 -0.60 6.04 -15.93
C ILE A 37 -1.47 7.25 -15.62
N GLU A 38 -1.63 8.09 -16.64
CA GLU A 38 -2.46 9.28 -16.57
C GLU A 38 -3.93 8.90 -16.36
N LEU A 39 -4.52 9.43 -15.29
CA LEU A 39 -5.94 9.31 -15.01
C LEU A 39 -6.54 10.70 -14.89
N THR A 40 -7.73 10.89 -15.44
CA THR A 40 -8.53 12.08 -15.12
C THR A 40 -8.80 12.11 -13.62
N ASP A 41 -8.43 13.19 -12.93
CA ASP A 41 -8.62 13.37 -11.48
C ASP A 41 -7.96 12.27 -10.62
N GLY A 42 -6.87 11.67 -11.09
CA GLY A 42 -6.12 10.65 -10.36
C GLY A 42 -4.69 10.54 -10.88
N GLU A 43 -3.88 9.77 -10.18
CA GLU A 43 -2.50 9.50 -10.58
C GLU A 43 -2.10 8.11 -10.13
N LEU A 44 -1.56 7.33 -11.07
CA LEU A 44 -0.99 6.02 -10.79
C LEU A 44 0.44 5.95 -11.28
N VAL A 45 1.25 5.17 -10.58
CA VAL A 45 2.53 4.70 -11.09
C VAL A 45 2.59 3.19 -10.94
N TYR A 46 2.91 2.49 -12.02
CA TYR A 46 3.03 1.04 -12.04
C TYR A 46 4.45 0.60 -12.39
N CYS A 47 5.06 -0.15 -11.50
CA CYS A 47 6.40 -0.72 -11.67
C CYS A 47 6.26 -2.26 -11.74
N PRO A 48 6.24 -2.85 -12.96
CA PRO A 48 5.97 -4.29 -13.12
C PRO A 48 7.04 -5.18 -12.48
N ASP A 49 8.30 -4.77 -12.54
CA ASP A 49 9.46 -5.55 -12.09
C ASP A 49 10.14 -4.89 -10.88
N TRP A 50 9.35 -4.37 -9.93
CA TRP A 50 9.90 -3.68 -8.75
C TRP A 50 10.70 -4.63 -7.84
N LEU A 51 10.21 -5.85 -7.65
CA LEU A 51 10.96 -6.94 -7.03
C LEU A 51 11.48 -7.88 -8.11
N SER A 52 12.65 -8.45 -7.87
CA SER A 52 13.15 -9.53 -8.73
C SER A 52 12.24 -10.77 -8.68
N ALA A 53 12.30 -11.61 -9.71
CA ALA A 53 11.51 -12.85 -9.75
C ALA A 53 11.83 -13.80 -8.56
N SER A 54 13.09 -13.89 -8.14
CA SER A 54 13.49 -14.69 -6.97
C SER A 54 12.95 -14.10 -5.67
N GLU A 55 13.12 -12.78 -5.48
CA GLU A 55 12.66 -12.08 -4.28
C GLU A 55 11.14 -12.17 -4.12
N SER A 56 10.38 -11.93 -5.21
CA SER A 56 8.92 -12.05 -5.18
C SER A 56 8.45 -13.47 -4.87
N THR A 57 9.16 -14.49 -5.37
CA THR A 57 8.87 -15.90 -5.06
C THR A 57 9.11 -16.23 -3.59
N ASP A 58 10.24 -15.78 -3.04
CA ASP A 58 10.58 -16.04 -1.64
C ASP A 58 9.66 -15.28 -0.68
N LEU A 59 9.37 -14.01 -0.96
CA LEU A 59 8.42 -13.22 -0.18
C LEU A 59 7.01 -13.81 -0.23
N TYR A 60 6.56 -14.37 -1.36
CA TYR A 60 5.27 -15.07 -1.42
C TYR A 60 5.23 -16.25 -0.44
N ARG A 61 6.29 -17.06 -0.37
CA ARG A 61 6.39 -18.21 0.57
C ARG A 61 6.46 -17.77 2.03
N VAL A 62 7.13 -16.66 2.32
CA VAL A 62 7.20 -16.11 3.68
C VAL A 62 5.84 -15.57 4.09
N PHE A 63 5.24 -14.72 3.26
CA PHE A 63 3.99 -14.05 3.61
C PHE A 63 2.76 -14.95 3.55
N SER A 64 2.84 -16.14 2.95
CA SER A 64 1.80 -17.16 3.10
C SER A 64 1.62 -17.63 4.55
N ARG A 65 2.54 -17.26 5.46
CA ARG A 65 2.53 -17.60 6.89
C ARG A 65 2.14 -16.45 7.81
N LEU A 66 1.74 -15.29 7.27
CA LEU A 66 1.19 -14.20 8.09
C LEU A 66 -0.02 -14.69 8.89
N ALA A 67 -0.39 -13.95 9.94
CA ALA A 67 -1.56 -14.17 10.79
C ALA A 67 -2.90 -13.94 10.04
N TRP A 68 -3.15 -14.74 9.00
CA TRP A 68 -4.31 -14.66 8.13
C TRP A 68 -5.61 -14.97 8.86
N GLN A 69 -6.62 -14.14 8.63
CA GLN A 69 -7.99 -14.34 9.11
C GLN A 69 -8.98 -14.14 7.95
N GLN A 70 -10.13 -14.82 8.03
CA GLN A 70 -11.24 -14.55 7.12
C GLN A 70 -12.31 -13.75 7.85
N SER A 71 -12.31 -12.44 7.63
CA SER A 71 -13.20 -11.52 8.35
C SER A 71 -14.61 -11.51 7.81
N GLN A 72 -15.51 -10.95 8.62
CA GLN A 72 -16.88 -10.66 8.24
C GLN A 72 -17.11 -9.16 8.25
N ILE A 73 -17.82 -8.66 7.25
CA ILE A 73 -18.30 -7.28 7.17
C ILE A 73 -19.81 -7.26 7.35
N ARG A 74 -20.34 -6.17 7.90
CA ARG A 74 -21.79 -5.98 7.99
C ARG A 74 -22.29 -5.29 6.71
N MET A 75 -23.08 -6.00 5.92
CA MET A 75 -23.71 -5.50 4.70
C MET A 75 -25.22 -5.63 4.82
N MET A 76 -25.95 -4.53 4.67
CA MET A 76 -27.43 -4.50 4.74
C MET A 76 -27.98 -5.18 6.02
N GLY A 77 -27.29 -4.98 7.15
CA GLY A 77 -27.67 -5.55 8.44
C GLY A 77 -27.19 -6.99 8.69
N GLN A 78 -26.70 -7.71 7.67
CA GLN A 78 -26.23 -9.10 7.76
C GLN A 78 -24.70 -9.17 7.77
N TYR A 79 -24.15 -10.19 8.45
CA TYR A 79 -22.71 -10.47 8.39
C TYR A 79 -22.38 -11.31 7.15
N VAL A 80 -21.48 -10.79 6.31
CA VAL A 80 -21.01 -11.45 5.10
C VAL A 80 -19.53 -11.72 5.25
N THR A 81 -19.13 -12.99 5.06
CA THR A 81 -17.72 -13.37 5.03
C THR A 81 -17.06 -12.79 3.79
N ILE A 82 -15.95 -12.06 3.98
CA ILE A 82 -15.24 -11.49 2.84
C ILE A 82 -14.55 -12.61 2.03
N PRO A 83 -14.61 -12.56 0.69
CA PRO A 83 -14.04 -13.62 -0.16
C PRO A 83 -12.55 -13.37 -0.36
N ARG A 84 -11.77 -13.34 0.72
CA ARG A 84 -10.31 -13.31 0.79
C ARG A 84 -9.86 -13.44 2.25
N LEU A 85 -8.64 -13.87 2.48
CA LEU A 85 -8.02 -13.72 3.80
C LEU A 85 -7.40 -12.34 3.92
N ASN A 86 -7.28 -11.85 5.15
CA ASN A 86 -6.60 -10.61 5.44
C ASN A 86 -5.80 -10.72 6.74
N ALA A 87 -4.78 -9.89 6.87
CA ALA A 87 -4.00 -9.73 8.07
C ALA A 87 -3.50 -8.30 8.12
N TRP A 88 -3.46 -7.70 9.30
CA TRP A 88 -3.10 -6.30 9.43
C TRP A 88 -1.91 -6.13 10.37
N TYR A 89 -0.90 -5.40 9.91
CA TYR A 89 0.31 -5.06 10.65
C TYR A 89 0.53 -3.55 10.63
N GLY A 90 1.07 -3.00 11.69
CA GLY A 90 1.31 -1.56 11.77
C GLY A 90 2.02 -1.14 13.05
N ASP A 91 2.33 0.14 13.13
CA ASP A 91 2.90 0.76 14.33
C ASP A 91 1.85 0.81 15.46
N LEU A 92 2.30 0.81 16.71
CA LEU A 92 1.40 0.95 17.86
C LEU A 92 0.62 2.27 17.74
N GLY A 93 -0.71 2.22 17.85
CA GLY A 93 -1.58 3.39 17.70
C GLY A 93 -2.06 3.64 16.27
N ALA A 94 -1.58 2.90 15.27
CA ALA A 94 -2.16 2.84 13.93
C ALA A 94 -3.50 2.07 13.98
N ASN A 95 -4.46 2.53 14.78
CA ASN A 95 -5.79 1.93 14.88
C ASN A 95 -6.66 2.43 13.71
N TYR A 96 -7.26 1.50 12.99
CA TYR A 96 -8.00 1.69 11.75
C TYR A 96 -9.28 0.88 11.87
N GLY A 97 -10.40 1.49 11.54
CA GLY A 97 -11.67 0.81 11.39
C GLY A 97 -11.99 0.64 9.92
N TYR A 98 -11.57 -0.45 9.29
CA TYR A 98 -12.03 -0.74 7.92
C TYR A 98 -13.48 -1.21 7.94
N SER A 99 -14.43 -0.42 7.42
CA SER A 99 -15.83 -0.87 7.21
C SER A 99 -16.49 -1.52 8.44
N GLY A 100 -16.12 -1.08 9.66
CA GLY A 100 -16.60 -1.67 10.93
C GLY A 100 -15.97 -3.00 11.34
N VAL A 101 -14.99 -3.51 10.59
CA VAL A 101 -14.20 -4.71 10.92
C VAL A 101 -13.04 -4.31 11.82
N ARG A 102 -13.04 -4.81 13.05
CA ARG A 102 -11.87 -4.74 13.93
C ARG A 102 -10.95 -5.90 13.61
N LEU A 103 -9.98 -5.67 12.74
CA LEU A 103 -8.86 -6.58 12.59
C LEU A 103 -7.86 -6.39 13.74
N PRO A 104 -7.31 -7.48 14.29
CA PRO A 104 -6.25 -7.35 15.27
C PRO A 104 -5.04 -6.69 14.60
N LEU A 105 -4.56 -5.60 15.20
CA LEU A 105 -3.30 -4.98 14.81
C LEU A 105 -2.15 -5.88 15.26
N ASN A 106 -1.45 -6.48 14.31
CA ASN A 106 -0.27 -7.30 14.57
C ASN A 106 0.99 -6.44 14.55
N THR A 107 1.99 -6.83 15.33
CA THR A 107 3.32 -6.22 15.27
C THR A 107 4.04 -6.64 13.98
N TRP A 108 4.71 -5.70 13.33
CA TRP A 108 5.51 -5.96 12.13
C TRP A 108 6.42 -7.20 12.24
N THR A 109 6.41 -8.05 11.20
CA THR A 109 7.45 -9.08 11.03
C THR A 109 8.75 -8.45 10.50
N SER A 110 9.87 -9.17 10.61
CA SER A 110 11.16 -8.74 10.04
C SER A 110 11.05 -8.40 8.55
N GLU A 111 10.38 -9.24 7.78
CA GLU A 111 10.30 -9.15 6.32
C GLU A 111 9.37 -8.02 5.88
N LEU A 112 8.27 -7.79 6.62
CA LEU A 112 7.42 -6.62 6.37
C LEU A 112 8.16 -5.31 6.68
N ARG A 113 9.02 -5.26 7.70
CA ARG A 113 9.86 -4.08 7.96
C ARG A 113 10.84 -3.83 6.81
N VAL A 114 11.54 -4.86 6.35
CA VAL A 114 12.49 -4.75 5.22
C VAL A 114 11.77 -4.23 3.98
N LEU A 115 10.63 -4.81 3.62
CA LEU A 115 9.86 -4.38 2.45
C LEU A 115 9.37 -2.93 2.59
N ARG A 116 8.99 -2.51 3.80
CA ARG A 116 8.58 -1.13 4.11
C ARG A 116 9.74 -0.13 3.96
N GLU A 117 10.94 -0.47 4.39
CA GLU A 117 12.12 0.38 4.20
C GLU A 117 12.56 0.46 2.72
N GLN A 118 12.36 -0.62 1.95
CA GLN A 118 12.56 -0.61 0.50
C GLN A 118 11.55 0.29 -0.21
N LEU A 119 10.28 0.29 0.23
CA LEU A 119 9.27 1.23 -0.24
C LEU A 119 9.65 2.67 0.09
N LEU A 120 10.15 2.95 1.31
CA LEU A 120 10.64 4.28 1.66
C LEU A 120 11.79 4.71 0.75
N SER A 121 12.74 3.83 0.50
CA SER A 121 13.88 4.10 -0.38
C SER A 121 13.45 4.34 -1.83
N THR A 122 12.43 3.62 -2.29
CA THR A 122 11.88 3.75 -3.66
C THR A 122 11.06 5.02 -3.82
N THR A 123 10.19 5.32 -2.87
CA THR A 123 9.11 6.31 -3.02
C THR A 123 9.38 7.63 -2.31
N GLY A 124 10.32 7.65 -1.36
CA GLY A 124 10.48 8.75 -0.40
C GLY A 124 9.35 8.85 0.63
N CYS A 125 8.32 8.00 0.55
CA CYS A 125 7.16 8.03 1.42
C CYS A 125 7.30 7.05 2.59
N ARG A 126 6.86 7.47 3.77
CA ARG A 126 6.77 6.61 4.94
C ARG A 126 5.41 5.90 4.97
N PHE A 127 5.42 4.68 5.46
CA PHE A 127 4.22 3.88 5.69
C PHE A 127 4.26 3.35 7.12
N ASN A 128 3.16 3.42 7.85
CA ASN A 128 3.06 2.95 9.24
C ASN A 128 2.04 1.81 9.41
N SER A 129 1.41 1.37 8.32
CA SER A 129 0.37 0.35 8.31
C SER A 129 0.40 -0.45 7.00
N VAL A 130 0.13 -1.75 7.06
CA VAL A 130 -0.06 -2.62 5.89
C VAL A 130 -1.24 -3.57 6.06
N LEU A 131 -2.23 -3.43 5.19
CA LEU A 131 -3.30 -4.42 5.06
C LEU A 131 -2.89 -5.48 4.04
N ALA A 132 -2.55 -6.66 4.54
CA ALA A 132 -2.30 -7.83 3.71
C ALA A 132 -3.64 -8.45 3.30
N ASN A 133 -3.76 -8.83 2.02
CA ASN A 133 -4.92 -9.52 1.45
C ASN A 133 -4.43 -10.75 0.68
N TRP A 134 -4.93 -11.94 1.01
CA TRP A 134 -4.63 -13.17 0.27
C TRP A 134 -5.87 -13.66 -0.46
N TYR A 135 -5.81 -13.60 -1.78
CA TYR A 135 -6.78 -14.17 -2.70
C TYR A 135 -6.33 -15.60 -3.00
N ARG A 136 -7.00 -16.60 -2.43
CA ARG A 136 -6.57 -18.00 -2.49
C ARG A 136 -6.73 -18.61 -3.89
N SER A 137 -7.64 -18.05 -4.69
CA SER A 137 -7.92 -18.46 -6.06
C SER A 137 -8.61 -17.33 -6.84
N GLY A 138 -8.96 -17.61 -8.10
CA GLY A 138 -9.80 -16.74 -8.92
C GLY A 138 -11.22 -16.47 -8.36
N GLN A 139 -11.67 -17.22 -7.36
CA GLN A 139 -12.99 -17.03 -6.72
C GLN A 139 -12.99 -16.02 -5.56
N ASP A 140 -11.81 -15.67 -5.05
CA ASP A 140 -11.64 -14.60 -4.07
C ASP A 140 -11.60 -13.24 -4.78
N SER A 141 -12.16 -12.19 -4.16
CA SER A 141 -12.34 -10.87 -4.77
C SER A 141 -12.42 -9.73 -3.74
N VAL A 142 -12.35 -8.50 -4.23
CA VAL A 142 -12.82 -7.31 -3.53
C VAL A 142 -13.67 -6.50 -4.50
N SER A 143 -14.86 -6.09 -4.07
CA SER A 143 -15.78 -5.29 -4.89
C SER A 143 -15.29 -3.84 -5.01
N TRP A 144 -15.94 -3.06 -5.87
CA TRP A 144 -15.69 -1.63 -6.01
C TRP A 144 -15.68 -0.90 -4.66
N HIS A 145 -14.55 -0.26 -4.34
CA HIS A 145 -14.35 0.57 -3.16
C HIS A 145 -13.27 1.62 -3.43
N SER A 146 -13.12 2.57 -2.52
CA SER A 146 -11.97 3.48 -2.46
C SER A 146 -11.37 3.36 -1.07
N ASP A 147 -10.07 3.63 -0.97
CA ASP A 147 -9.40 3.76 0.33
C ASP A 147 -9.52 5.23 0.77
N ASP A 148 -10.74 5.65 1.12
CA ASP A 148 -11.09 7.03 1.48
C ASP A 148 -11.45 7.20 2.96
N GLU A 149 -10.91 6.32 3.82
CA GLU A 149 -11.08 6.45 5.26
C GLU A 149 -10.42 7.74 5.80
N PRO A 150 -11.10 8.48 6.70
CA PRO A 150 -10.59 9.75 7.23
C PRO A 150 -9.19 9.65 7.86
N GLU A 151 -8.86 8.50 8.45
CA GLU A 151 -7.58 8.19 9.08
C GLU A 151 -6.41 8.12 8.08
N LEU A 152 -6.67 8.12 6.77
CA LEU A 152 -5.63 8.19 5.73
C LEU A 152 -5.28 9.64 5.35
N GLY A 153 -6.06 10.62 5.80
CA GLY A 153 -5.86 12.03 5.47
C GLY A 153 -6.28 12.39 4.04
N GLU A 154 -5.93 13.59 3.62
CA GLU A 154 -6.23 14.07 2.26
C GLU A 154 -5.20 13.54 1.25
N ASN A 155 -5.68 13.00 0.13
CA ASN A 155 -4.85 12.50 -0.99
C ASN A 155 -3.74 11.52 -0.55
N PRO A 156 -4.09 10.40 0.11
CA PRO A 156 -3.10 9.47 0.64
C PRO A 156 -2.26 8.83 -0.47
N VAL A 157 -0.97 8.63 -0.18
CA VAL A 157 -0.11 7.74 -0.98
C VAL A 157 -0.36 6.31 -0.52
N ILE A 158 -0.78 5.46 -1.47
CA ILE A 158 -1.01 4.04 -1.21
C ILE A 158 -0.08 3.22 -2.09
N ALA A 159 0.72 2.35 -1.46
CA ALA A 159 1.62 1.44 -2.15
C ALA A 159 1.08 0.01 -2.08
N SER A 160 0.79 -0.59 -3.24
CA SER A 160 0.27 -1.94 -3.40
C SER A 160 1.34 -2.83 -4.01
N VAL A 161 1.87 -3.77 -3.22
CA VAL A 161 2.83 -4.79 -3.69
C VAL A 161 2.09 -6.10 -3.95
N SER A 162 2.26 -6.68 -5.13
CA SER A 162 1.60 -7.92 -5.55
C SER A 162 2.58 -9.08 -5.63
N LEU A 163 2.20 -10.24 -5.09
CA LEU A 163 3.00 -11.46 -5.07
C LEU A 163 2.15 -12.67 -5.47
N GLY A 164 2.72 -13.60 -6.24
CA GLY A 164 2.01 -14.79 -6.73
C GLY A 164 1.22 -14.49 -8.00
N GLU A 165 0.04 -15.08 -8.14
CA GLU A 165 -0.71 -15.02 -9.40
C GLU A 165 -1.15 -13.61 -9.80
N THR A 166 -1.05 -13.34 -11.11
CA THR A 166 -1.51 -12.09 -11.70
C THR A 166 -3.01 -11.93 -11.56
N ARG A 167 -3.46 -10.75 -11.11
CA ARG A 167 -4.88 -10.41 -11.05
C ARG A 167 -5.16 -9.08 -11.74
N ARG A 168 -6.27 -9.06 -12.47
CA ARG A 168 -6.84 -7.85 -13.08
C ARG A 168 -7.30 -6.91 -11.97
N PHE A 169 -6.68 -5.75 -11.89
CA PHE A 169 -7.14 -4.60 -11.11
C PHE A 169 -7.92 -3.68 -12.03
N GLN A 170 -9.08 -3.23 -11.57
CA GLN A 170 -9.97 -2.36 -12.35
C GLN A 170 -10.25 -1.10 -11.58
N LEU A 171 -10.36 0.02 -12.29
CA LEU A 171 -10.64 1.35 -11.80
C LEU A 171 -11.79 1.95 -12.59
N ARG A 172 -12.77 2.52 -11.89
CA ARG A 172 -13.86 3.29 -12.49
C ARG A 172 -14.01 4.63 -11.79
N HIS A 173 -14.29 5.67 -12.56
CA HIS A 173 -14.55 6.98 -11.99
C HIS A 173 -15.92 6.99 -11.28
N LYS A 174 -16.01 7.62 -10.09
CA LYS A 174 -17.22 7.63 -9.26
C LYS A 174 -18.38 8.40 -9.90
N THR A 175 -18.09 9.57 -10.49
CA THR A 175 -19.11 10.50 -10.99
C THR A 175 -19.17 10.63 -12.52
N LYS A 176 -18.03 10.71 -13.21
CA LYS A 176 -17.91 10.79 -14.68
C LYS A 176 -18.08 9.41 -15.34
N ARG A 177 -19.30 9.08 -15.76
CA ARG A 177 -19.67 7.76 -16.30
C ARG A 177 -19.22 7.53 -17.75
N GLU A 178 -18.89 8.60 -18.45
CA GLU A 178 -18.34 8.61 -19.80
C GLU A 178 -16.88 8.14 -19.86
N ILE A 179 -16.18 8.16 -18.71
CA ILE A 179 -14.81 7.64 -18.61
C ILE A 179 -14.86 6.12 -18.53
N GLU A 180 -14.19 5.46 -19.47
CA GLU A 180 -14.12 4.00 -19.51
C GLU A 180 -13.41 3.42 -18.28
N THR A 181 -13.72 2.16 -17.96
CA THR A 181 -13.03 1.45 -16.89
C THR A 181 -11.59 1.18 -17.29
N VAL A 182 -10.66 1.72 -16.50
CA VAL A 182 -9.22 1.44 -16.65
C VAL A 182 -8.93 0.10 -15.98
N ALA A 183 -8.03 -0.69 -16.56
CA ALA A 183 -7.65 -1.96 -15.95
C ALA A 183 -6.19 -2.34 -16.21
N LEU A 184 -5.56 -2.90 -15.19
CA LEU A 184 -4.16 -3.26 -15.13
C LEU A 184 -4.02 -4.71 -14.65
N ASP A 185 -3.09 -5.45 -15.22
CA ASP A 185 -2.75 -6.79 -14.73
C ASP A 185 -1.58 -6.66 -13.76
N LEU A 186 -1.85 -6.87 -12.47
CA LEU A 186 -0.85 -6.73 -11.41
C LEU A 186 -0.09 -8.05 -11.24
N ALA A 187 1.11 -8.11 -11.81
CA ALA A 187 1.96 -9.30 -11.81
C ALA A 187 2.70 -9.51 -10.47
N SER A 188 3.24 -10.71 -10.26
CA SER A 188 4.12 -10.98 -9.11
C SER A 188 5.35 -10.06 -9.14
N GLY A 189 5.70 -9.48 -7.99
CA GLY A 189 6.83 -8.57 -7.86
C GLY A 189 6.51 -7.12 -8.23
N SER A 190 5.29 -6.83 -8.70
CA SER A 190 4.92 -5.47 -9.10
C SER A 190 4.57 -4.57 -7.91
N LEU A 191 4.86 -3.28 -8.08
CA LEU A 191 4.43 -2.18 -7.23
C LEU A 191 3.45 -1.28 -8.00
N LEU A 192 2.27 -1.04 -7.43
CA LEU A 192 1.34 -0.02 -7.88
C LEU A 192 1.24 1.07 -6.82
N LEU A 193 1.53 2.30 -7.20
CA LEU A 193 1.27 3.50 -6.40
C LEU A 193 -0.05 4.13 -6.85
N MET A 194 -0.92 4.42 -5.89
CA MET A 194 -2.10 5.25 -6.09
C MET A 194 -1.90 6.57 -5.35
N LEU A 195 -1.98 7.68 -6.07
CA LEU A 195 -1.53 9.00 -5.61
C LEU A 195 -2.61 10.06 -5.83
N GLY A 196 -2.36 11.26 -5.31
CA GLY A 196 -3.20 12.44 -5.52
C GLY A 196 -4.67 12.17 -5.16
N LYS A 197 -5.58 12.63 -6.01
CA LYS A 197 -7.03 12.53 -5.78
C LYS A 197 -7.64 11.18 -6.20
N THR A 198 -6.82 10.15 -6.42
CA THR A 198 -7.29 8.84 -6.91
C THR A 198 -8.36 8.25 -5.99
N GLN A 199 -8.14 8.23 -4.67
CA GLN A 199 -9.14 7.66 -3.74
C GLN A 199 -10.40 8.52 -3.64
N THR A 200 -10.30 9.81 -3.91
CA THR A 200 -11.44 10.74 -3.95
C THR A 200 -12.34 10.45 -5.14
N HIS A 201 -11.79 10.29 -6.35
CA HIS A 201 -12.56 10.25 -7.59
C HIS A 201 -12.75 8.85 -8.19
N TRP A 202 -11.93 7.87 -7.82
CA TRP A 202 -11.93 6.55 -8.41
C TRP A 202 -12.26 5.47 -7.39
N GLN A 203 -13.03 4.48 -7.82
CA GLN A 203 -13.19 3.20 -7.13
C GLN A 203 -12.36 2.14 -7.83
N HIS A 204 -11.84 1.18 -7.08
CA HIS A 204 -11.13 0.04 -7.59
C HIS A 204 -11.65 -1.29 -7.10
N GLN A 205 -11.34 -2.36 -7.84
CA GLN A 205 -11.69 -3.72 -7.49
C GLN A 205 -10.69 -4.76 -8.01
N ILE A 206 -10.74 -5.95 -7.41
CA ILE A 206 -10.16 -7.19 -7.96
C ILE A 206 -11.34 -8.14 -8.20
N PRO A 207 -11.87 -8.27 -9.44
CA PRO A 207 -13.03 -9.10 -9.73
C PRO A 207 -12.66 -10.59 -9.69
N LYS A 208 -13.68 -11.43 -9.49
CA LYS A 208 -13.54 -12.89 -9.67
C LYS A 208 -13.20 -13.22 -11.12
N THR A 209 -12.50 -14.32 -11.32
CA THR A 209 -12.23 -14.90 -12.64
C THR A 209 -12.63 -16.36 -12.69
N LYS A 210 -13.13 -16.80 -13.85
CA LYS A 210 -13.41 -18.21 -14.14
C LYS A 210 -12.16 -19.00 -14.50
N ARG A 211 -11.04 -18.33 -14.77
CA ARG A 211 -9.75 -18.99 -15.02
C ARG A 211 -9.30 -19.71 -13.74
N ILE A 212 -8.78 -20.92 -13.91
CA ILE A 212 -8.15 -21.67 -12.82
C ILE A 212 -6.76 -21.07 -12.62
N ILE A 213 -6.57 -20.37 -11.51
CA ILE A 213 -5.32 -19.70 -11.13
C ILE A 213 -5.05 -19.97 -9.65
N GLY A 214 -3.77 -19.97 -9.28
CA GLY A 214 -3.31 -20.05 -7.89
C GLY A 214 -3.58 -18.81 -7.05
N GLY A 215 -2.86 -18.69 -5.94
CA GLY A 215 -3.04 -17.63 -4.96
C GLY A 215 -2.28 -16.34 -5.30
N ARG A 216 -2.83 -15.20 -4.87
CA ARG A 216 -2.20 -13.87 -4.90
C ARG A 216 -2.19 -13.26 -3.51
N ILE A 217 -1.02 -12.85 -3.03
CA ILE A 217 -0.89 -12.01 -1.85
C ILE A 217 -0.71 -10.56 -2.32
N ASN A 218 -1.42 -9.65 -1.67
CA ASN A 218 -1.32 -8.22 -1.88
C ASN A 218 -1.04 -7.53 -0.56
N LEU A 219 -0.02 -6.69 -0.53
CA LEU A 219 0.33 -5.88 0.63
C LEU A 219 0.02 -4.42 0.30
N THR A 220 -1.03 -3.87 0.92
CA THR A 220 -1.40 -2.45 0.73
C THR A 220 -0.87 -1.64 1.89
N PHE A 221 0.24 -0.95 1.66
CA PHE A 221 0.89 -0.05 2.60
C PHE A 221 0.25 1.34 2.57
N ARG A 222 0.03 1.90 3.75
CA ARG A 222 -0.59 3.21 3.96
C ARG A 222 0.11 3.95 5.10
N ASN A 223 -0.08 5.26 5.13
CA ASN A 223 0.27 6.10 6.27
C ASN A 223 -1.01 6.58 6.95
N ILE A 224 -1.24 6.09 8.16
CA ILE A 224 -2.36 6.51 9.00
C ILE A 224 -1.98 7.82 9.69
N VAL A 225 -2.79 8.86 9.49
CA VAL A 225 -2.68 10.13 10.19
C VAL A 225 -3.43 10.03 11.52
N ASN A 226 -2.69 10.08 12.63
CA ASN A 226 -3.31 10.21 13.94
C ASN A 226 -3.86 11.63 14.05
N ASN A 227 -5.17 11.79 13.92
CA ASN A 227 -5.83 13.00 14.36
C ASN A 227 -5.88 12.94 15.89
N GLU A 228 -4.85 13.45 16.56
CA GLU A 228 -5.00 13.89 17.95
C GLU A 228 -6.13 14.93 17.96
N LYS A 229 -7.26 14.57 18.55
CA LYS A 229 -8.30 15.52 18.96
C LYS A 229 -8.14 15.79 20.44
#